data_AF-A0A378VUR6-F1
#
_entry.id   AF-A0A378VUR6-F1
#
_cell.length_a   1.000
_cell.length_b   1.000
_cell.length_c   1.000
_cell.angle_alpha   90.00
_cell.angle_beta   90.00
_cell.angle_gamma   90.00
#
_symmetry.space_group_name_H-M   'P 1'
#
loop_
_entity.id
_entity.type
_entity.pdbx_description
1 polymer ?
#
loop_
_entity_poly.entity_id
_entity_poly.type
_entity_poly.pdbx_seq_one_letter_code
_entity_poly.pdbx_strand_id
1 'polypeptide(L)'
;MWEILFRYQDFVAINKPQGISVHRSGGEVSLTATLAAQLGVEKVWLLHRLDKQAGGILLFALNPQSAAVLAAQFAERKMKKTYLALSDRKPSKKQGWIKGGMEKSRRGMWKLTRNMENIAVTRFFSIRISEKCGCSSLSHIRVRHIS
;
A
#
# COMPACT_ATOMS: atom_id res chain seq x y z
N MET A 1 -13.09 0.48 -15.68
CA MET A 1 -12.61 1.87 -15.57
C MET A 1 -12.12 2.08 -14.14
N TRP A 2 -10.97 2.70 -13.94
CA TRP A 2 -10.37 3.02 -12.64
C TRP A 2 -11.09 4.20 -12.00
N GLU A 3 -11.25 4.15 -10.69
CA GLU A 3 -11.72 5.29 -9.90
C GLU A 3 -10.54 6.26 -9.66
N ILE A 4 -10.65 7.47 -10.21
CA ILE A 4 -9.65 8.52 -10.03
C ILE A 4 -9.99 9.31 -8.76
N LEU A 5 -9.13 9.22 -7.75
CA LEU A 5 -9.30 9.95 -6.49
C LEU A 5 -8.76 11.38 -6.59
N PHE A 6 -7.69 11.55 -7.36
CA PHE A 6 -7.05 12.85 -7.56
C PHE A 6 -6.26 12.86 -8.87
N ARG A 7 -6.30 13.98 -9.59
CA ARG A 7 -5.50 14.20 -10.79
C ARG A 7 -4.88 15.59 -10.72
N TYR A 8 -3.60 15.65 -11.00
CA TYR A 8 -2.84 16.88 -11.14
C TYR A 8 -2.06 16.86 -12.46
N GLN A 9 -1.36 17.95 -12.78
CA GLN A 9 -0.57 18.05 -14.01
C GLN A 9 0.49 16.94 -14.12
N ASP A 10 1.14 16.60 -13.01
CA ASP A 10 2.28 15.69 -12.99
C ASP A 10 1.98 14.28 -12.49
N PHE A 11 0.84 14.06 -11.82
CA PHE A 11 0.54 12.78 -11.21
C PHE A 11 -0.96 12.54 -11.06
N VAL A 12 -1.31 11.27 -10.86
CA VAL A 12 -2.68 10.81 -10.64
C VAL A 12 -2.70 9.79 -9.50
N ALA A 13 -3.71 9.87 -8.65
CA ALA A 13 -4.00 8.89 -7.62
C ALA A 13 -5.31 8.17 -7.96
N ILE A 14 -5.28 6.84 -7.88
CA ILE A 14 -6.45 5.99 -8.13
C ILE A 14 -6.80 5.19 -6.88
N ASN A 15 -8.05 4.77 -6.78
CA ASN A 15 -8.44 3.71 -5.85
C ASN A 15 -8.25 2.35 -6.53
N LYS A 16 -7.21 1.60 -6.11
CA LYS A 16 -7.00 0.24 -6.55
C LYS A 16 -7.95 -0.68 -5.77
N PRO A 17 -8.86 -1.41 -6.44
CA PRO A 17 -9.67 -2.41 -5.76
C PRO A 17 -8.79 -3.59 -5.31
N GLN A 18 -9.30 -4.35 -4.34
CA GLN A 18 -8.72 -5.63 -3.95
C GLN A 18 -8.80 -6.65 -5.10
N GLY A 19 -7.93 -7.66 -5.08
CA GLY A 19 -7.89 -8.72 -6.09
C GLY A 19 -7.10 -8.39 -7.36
N ILE A 20 -6.72 -7.13 -7.57
CA ILE A 20 -5.93 -6.71 -8.74
C ILE A 20 -4.44 -6.67 -8.40
N SER A 21 -3.63 -7.36 -9.20
CA SER A 21 -2.16 -7.30 -9.15
C SER A 21 -1.64 -6.03 -9.83
N VAL A 22 -0.62 -5.42 -9.25
CA VAL A 22 0.10 -4.29 -9.89
C VAL A 22 1.19 -4.75 -10.86
N HIS A 23 1.70 -5.97 -10.69
CA HIS A 23 2.67 -6.58 -11.58
C HIS A 23 1.96 -7.50 -12.55
N ARG A 24 2.36 -7.49 -13.84
CA ARG A 24 1.91 -8.50 -14.80
C ARG A 24 2.38 -9.87 -14.31
N SER A 25 1.44 -10.72 -13.96
CA SER A 25 1.62 -12.17 -13.99
C SER A 25 0.86 -12.67 -15.22
N GLY A 26 1.44 -13.63 -15.96
CA GLY A 26 1.07 -13.98 -17.33
C GLY A 26 -0.45 -13.95 -17.62
N GLY A 27 -0.84 -13.19 -18.65
CA GLY A 27 -2.22 -13.07 -19.13
C GLY A 27 -3.06 -11.94 -18.52
N GLU A 28 -2.68 -11.35 -17.38
CA GLU A 28 -3.46 -10.26 -16.76
C GLU A 28 -3.33 -8.92 -17.51
N VAL A 29 -4.45 -8.18 -17.55
CA VAL A 29 -4.55 -6.83 -18.12
C VAL A 29 -3.61 -5.88 -17.37
N SER A 30 -2.75 -5.18 -18.10
CA SER A 30 -1.80 -4.24 -17.51
C SER A 30 -2.51 -3.04 -16.89
N LEU A 31 -2.38 -2.89 -15.56
CA LEU A 31 -2.94 -1.77 -14.80
C LEU A 31 -2.51 -0.43 -15.40
N THR A 32 -1.21 -0.25 -15.66
CA THR A 32 -0.68 0.99 -16.22
C THR A 32 -1.21 1.27 -17.63
N ALA A 33 -1.37 0.24 -18.47
CA ALA A 33 -1.88 0.42 -19.83
C ALA A 33 -3.36 0.82 -19.84
N THR A 34 -4.18 0.17 -19.00
CA THR A 34 -5.60 0.53 -18.88
C THR A 34 -5.81 1.90 -18.26
N LEU A 35 -4.98 2.29 -17.29
CA LEU A 35 -5.02 3.63 -16.73
C LEU A 35 -4.58 4.69 -17.76
N ALA A 36 -3.48 4.44 -18.50
CA ALA A 36 -3.02 5.35 -19.55
C ALA A 36 -4.10 5.57 -20.62
N ALA A 37 -4.70 4.48 -21.11
CA ALA A 37 -5.81 4.52 -22.06
C ALA A 37 -7.01 5.32 -21.51
N GLN A 38 -7.41 5.09 -20.26
CA GLN A 38 -8.50 5.84 -19.63
C GLN A 38 -8.20 7.34 -19.49
N LEU A 39 -6.94 7.71 -19.22
CA LEU A 39 -6.53 9.10 -19.05
C LEU A 39 -6.26 9.83 -20.37
N GLY A 40 -6.23 9.09 -21.50
CA GLY A 40 -5.87 9.62 -22.81
C GLY A 40 -4.40 10.02 -22.90
N VAL A 41 -3.52 9.32 -22.18
CA VAL A 41 -2.07 9.57 -22.18
C VAL A 41 -1.33 8.35 -22.72
N GLU A 42 -0.15 8.57 -23.30
CA GLU A 42 0.67 7.48 -23.84
C GLU A 42 1.11 6.50 -22.73
N LYS A 43 1.49 7.04 -21.58
CA LYS A 43 2.10 6.27 -20.49
C LYS A 43 1.86 6.90 -19.14
N VAL A 44 1.80 6.03 -18.13
CA VAL A 44 1.86 6.39 -16.71
C VAL A 44 2.96 5.59 -16.04
N TRP A 45 3.59 6.16 -15.01
CA TRP A 45 4.69 5.54 -14.28
C TRP A 45 4.24 5.15 -12.87
N LEU A 46 4.23 3.85 -12.56
CA LEU A 46 3.89 3.33 -11.24
C LEU A 46 4.96 3.73 -10.21
N LEU A 47 4.55 4.43 -9.14
CA LEU A 47 5.50 4.95 -8.14
C LEU A 47 5.71 4.02 -6.95
N HIS A 48 4.72 3.19 -6.63
CA HIS A 48 4.79 2.20 -5.56
C HIS A 48 3.80 1.06 -5.81
N ARG A 49 3.92 -0.03 -5.06
CA ARG A 49 3.03 -1.19 -5.16
C ARG A 49 2.10 -1.31 -3.96
N LEU A 50 0.97 -1.96 -4.21
CA LEU A 50 0.10 -2.57 -3.21
C LEU A 50 0.00 -4.05 -3.56
N ASP A 51 -0.13 -4.92 -2.54
CA ASP A 51 -0.32 -6.34 -2.78
C ASP A 51 -1.67 -6.63 -3.45
N LYS A 52 -1.77 -7.78 -4.11
CA LYS A 52 -2.99 -8.19 -4.85
C LYS A 52 -4.24 -8.10 -3.97
N GLN A 53 -4.13 -8.54 -2.72
CA GLN A 53 -5.24 -8.54 -1.76
C GLN A 53 -5.50 -7.18 -1.09
N ALA A 54 -4.56 -6.26 -1.13
CA ALA A 54 -4.74 -4.93 -0.56
C ALA A 54 -5.52 -4.04 -1.52
N GLY A 55 -6.50 -3.30 -1.01
CA GLY A 55 -7.12 -2.17 -1.71
C GLY A 55 -6.52 -0.84 -1.27
N GLY A 56 -6.79 0.22 -2.04
CA GLY A 56 -6.52 1.60 -1.63
C GLY A 56 -5.71 2.40 -2.66
N ILE A 57 -5.07 3.46 -2.18
CA ILE A 57 -4.48 4.50 -3.04
C ILE A 57 -3.23 3.98 -3.73
N LEU A 58 -3.19 4.08 -5.07
CA LEU A 58 -1.98 3.97 -5.87
C LEU A 58 -1.68 5.30 -6.57
N LEU A 59 -0.41 5.71 -6.53
CA LEU A 59 0.09 6.91 -7.17
C LEU A 59 0.85 6.58 -8.47
N PHE A 60 0.59 7.37 -9.51
CA PHE A 60 1.28 7.30 -10.78
C PHE A 60 1.77 8.68 -11.19
N ALA A 61 2.98 8.77 -11.71
CA ALA A 61 3.44 9.96 -12.42
C ALA A 61 2.93 9.97 -13.86
N LEU A 62 2.80 11.16 -14.44
CA LEU A 62 2.31 11.41 -15.80
C LEU A 62 3.43 11.84 -16.77
N ASN A 63 4.66 12.01 -16.28
CA ASN A 63 5.84 12.27 -17.11
C ASN A 63 7.13 11.71 -16.46
N PRO A 64 8.23 11.56 -17.22
CA PRO A 64 9.48 11.00 -16.69
C PRO A 64 10.11 11.82 -15.55
N GLN A 65 10.02 13.15 -15.62
CA GLN A 65 10.61 14.05 -14.63
C GLN A 65 9.93 13.88 -13.27
N SER A 66 8.60 13.97 -13.24
CA SER A 66 7.80 13.73 -12.03
C SER A 66 7.96 12.29 -11.52
N ALA A 67 8.09 11.31 -12.41
CA ALA A 67 8.38 9.93 -12.02
C ALA A 67 9.68 9.83 -11.22
N ALA A 68 10.77 10.44 -11.70
CA ALA A 68 12.05 10.45 -11.02
C ALA A 68 11.96 11.15 -9.65
N VAL A 69 11.37 12.35 -9.60
CA VAL A 69 11.24 13.15 -8.37
C VAL A 69 10.39 12.43 -7.32
N LEU A 70 9.22 11.91 -7.72
CA LEU A 70 8.31 11.24 -6.78
C LEU A 70 8.87 9.88 -6.34
N ALA A 71 9.50 9.12 -7.24
CA ALA A 71 10.15 7.86 -6.87
C ALA A 71 11.29 8.09 -5.85
N ALA A 72 12.08 9.16 -6.00
CA ALA A 72 13.09 9.53 -5.01
C ALA A 72 12.46 9.78 -3.63
N GLN A 73 11.30 10.45 -3.55
CA GLN A 73 10.61 10.66 -2.27
C GLN A 73 10.10 9.36 -1.63
N PHE A 74 9.74 8.35 -2.43
CA PHE A 74 9.45 7.01 -1.92
C PHE A 74 10.71 6.32 -1.37
N ALA A 75 11.82 6.38 -2.11
CA ALA A 75 13.09 5.79 -1.72
C ALA A 75 13.66 6.43 -0.44
N GLU A 76 13.57 7.75 -0.33
CA GLU A 76 13.98 8.55 0.83
C GLU A 76 12.99 8.47 2.00
N ARG A 77 11.91 7.69 1.88
CA ARG A 77 10.90 7.49 2.93
C ARG A 77 10.22 8.81 3.38
N LYS A 78 10.16 9.82 2.51
CA LYS A 78 9.48 11.12 2.75
C LYS A 78 7.96 11.03 2.66
N MET A 79 7.45 10.03 1.93
CA MET A 79 6.01 9.78 1.75
C MET A 79 5.37 9.17 3.01
N LYS A 80 4.33 9.82 3.54
CA LYS A 80 3.55 9.34 4.69
C LYS A 80 2.36 8.49 4.19
N LYS A 81 2.40 7.18 4.46
CA LYS A 81 1.33 6.24 4.08
C LYS A 81 0.52 5.83 5.30
N THR A 82 -0.81 5.79 5.18
CA THR A 82 -1.70 5.34 6.27
C THR A 82 -2.61 4.25 5.74
N TYR A 83 -2.69 3.14 6.46
CA TYR A 83 -3.50 1.99 6.10
C TYR A 83 -4.54 1.71 7.18
N LEU A 84 -5.68 1.20 6.74
CA LEU A 84 -6.67 0.60 7.61
C LEU A 84 -6.56 -0.91 7.42
N ALA A 85 -6.52 -1.63 8.54
CA ALA A 85 -6.42 -3.08 8.56
C ALA A 85 -7.34 -3.58 9.67
N LEU A 86 -8.05 -4.66 9.39
CA LEU A 86 -8.88 -5.39 10.34
C LEU A 86 -8.17 -6.67 10.76
N SER A 87 -8.27 -7.01 12.04
CA SER A 87 -7.79 -8.27 12.58
C SER A 87 -8.88 -8.88 13.45
N ASP A 88 -8.91 -10.20 13.49
CA ASP A 88 -9.69 -11.04 14.42
C ASP A 88 -9.05 -11.12 15.82
N ARG A 89 -7.79 -10.69 15.96
CA ARG A 89 -7.04 -10.76 17.21
C ARG A 89 -6.89 -9.41 17.87
N LYS A 90 -6.91 -9.43 19.21
CA LYS A 90 -6.61 -8.27 20.02
C LYS A 90 -5.11 -7.93 19.96
N PRO A 91 -4.72 -6.71 19.54
CA PRO A 91 -3.35 -6.26 19.63
C PRO A 91 -2.99 -6.13 21.11
N SER A 92 -1.77 -6.54 21.45
CA SER A 92 -1.24 -6.47 22.81
C SER A 92 -1.12 -5.04 23.33
N LYS A 93 -1.06 -4.05 22.43
CA LYS A 93 -0.94 -2.62 22.75
C LYS A 93 -1.94 -1.79 21.93
N LYS A 94 -2.36 -0.64 22.48
CA LYS A 94 -3.20 0.36 21.79
C LYS A 94 -2.43 1.17 20.75
N GLN A 95 -1.11 1.26 20.88
CA GLN A 95 -0.25 1.93 19.92
C GLN A 95 1.18 1.44 20.10
N GLY A 96 2.01 1.66 19.08
CA GLY A 96 3.42 1.35 19.18
C GLY A 96 4.12 1.27 17.83
N TRP A 97 5.27 0.61 17.84
CA TRP A 97 6.08 0.35 16.68
C TRP A 97 6.26 -1.15 16.50
N ILE A 98 6.17 -1.61 15.26
CA ILE A 98 6.66 -2.91 14.81
C ILE A 98 7.93 -2.61 14.01
N LYS A 99 9.06 -3.16 14.45
CA LYS A 99 10.38 -2.95 13.85
C LYS A 99 11.08 -4.28 13.74
N GLY A 100 11.80 -4.48 12.65
CA GLY A 100 12.65 -5.64 12.44
C GLY A 100 13.23 -5.62 11.04
N GLY A 101 14.25 -6.42 10.81
CA GLY A 101 14.79 -6.59 9.46
C GLY A 101 13.93 -7.51 8.61
N MET A 102 14.10 -7.37 7.29
CA MET A 102 13.32 -8.09 6.30
C MET A 102 14.19 -9.12 5.60
N GLU A 103 13.77 -10.37 5.66
CA GLU A 103 14.44 -11.48 4.97
C GLU A 103 13.48 -12.18 4.01
N LYS A 104 14.04 -12.67 2.90
CA LYS A 104 13.33 -13.60 2.03
C LYS A 104 13.13 -14.93 2.76
N SER A 105 11.91 -15.44 2.69
CA SER A 105 11.50 -16.78 3.11
C SER A 105 11.34 -17.68 1.86
N ARG A 106 10.96 -18.93 2.09
CA ARG A 106 10.67 -19.89 1.00
C ARG A 106 9.56 -19.34 0.09
N ARG A 107 9.59 -19.73 -1.19
CA ARG A 107 8.58 -19.35 -2.21
C ARG A 107 8.43 -17.84 -2.44
N GLY A 108 9.49 -17.06 -2.17
CA GLY A 108 9.52 -15.61 -2.44
C GLY A 108 8.71 -14.76 -1.46
N MET A 109 8.21 -15.34 -0.37
CA MET A 109 7.57 -14.60 0.71
C MET A 109 8.62 -13.81 1.50
N TRP A 110 8.22 -12.71 2.15
CA TRP A 110 9.10 -11.97 3.06
C TRP A 110 8.66 -12.19 4.51
N LYS A 111 9.63 -12.22 5.43
CA LYS A 111 9.38 -12.33 6.87
C LYS A 111 10.12 -11.22 7.61
N LEU A 112 9.49 -10.74 8.69
CA LEU A 112 10.13 -9.84 9.64
C LEU A 112 10.96 -10.68 10.62
N THR A 113 12.22 -10.31 10.84
CA THR A 113 13.13 -10.99 11.76
C THR A 113 13.65 -10.03 12.83
N ARG A 114 14.39 -10.58 13.81
CA ARG A 114 15.00 -9.81 14.90
C ARG A 114 16.32 -9.16 14.50
N ASN A 115 16.85 -9.45 13.30
CA ASN A 115 18.03 -8.78 12.80
C ASN A 115 17.70 -7.30 12.49
N MET A 116 18.73 -6.48 12.31
CA MET A 116 18.58 -5.04 12.05
C MET A 116 19.12 -4.65 10.66
N GLU A 117 19.05 -5.58 9.72
CA GLU A 117 19.40 -5.35 8.31
C GLU A 117 18.13 -5.18 7.48
N ASN A 118 18.14 -4.31 6.46
CA ASN A 118 16.96 -4.03 5.63
C ASN A 118 15.70 -3.72 6.46
N ILE A 119 15.84 -2.79 7.41
CA ILE A 119 14.84 -2.53 8.45
C ILE A 119 13.51 -2.07 7.85
N ALA A 120 12.44 -2.78 8.22
CA ALA A 120 11.06 -2.33 8.08
C ALA A 120 10.56 -1.75 9.40
N VAL A 121 9.86 -0.62 9.30
CA VAL A 121 9.30 0.08 10.45
C VAL A 121 7.83 0.35 10.19
N THR A 122 6.99 0.09 11.18
CA THR A 122 5.56 0.40 11.09
C THR A 122 5.09 0.95 12.41
N ARG A 123 4.44 2.11 12.39
CA ARG A 123 3.75 2.65 13.56
C ARG A 123 2.30 2.19 13.51
N PHE A 124 1.71 1.84 14.64
CA PHE A 124 0.30 1.48 14.67
C PHE A 124 -0.42 2.15 15.82
N PHE A 125 -1.74 2.29 15.64
CA PHE A 125 -2.69 2.74 16.64
C PHE A 125 -3.92 1.87 16.48
N SER A 126 -4.33 1.15 17.51
CA SER A 126 -5.47 0.25 17.46
C SER A 126 -6.61 0.78 18.31
N ILE A 127 -7.80 0.70 17.73
CA ILE A 127 -9.06 1.01 18.40
C ILE A 127 -9.87 -0.27 18.44
N ARG A 128 -10.56 -0.51 19.56
CA ARG A 128 -11.51 -1.60 19.68
C ARG A 128 -12.81 -1.17 19.02
N ILE A 129 -13.30 -1.95 18.07
CA ILE A 129 -14.65 -1.79 17.54
C ILE A 129 -15.56 -2.56 18.50
N SER A 130 -16.51 -1.87 19.13
CA SER A 130 -17.57 -2.53 19.89
C SER A 130 -18.78 -2.64 18.97
N GLU A 131 -19.27 -3.85 18.74
CA GLU A 131 -20.61 -4.01 18.18
C GLU A 131 -21.63 -3.61 19.25
N LYS A 132 -22.64 -2.81 18.85
CA LYS A 132 -23.87 -2.63 19.66
C LYS A 132 -24.79 -3.85 19.61
N CYS A 133 -24.43 -4.90 18.88
CA CYS A 133 -25.27 -6.07 18.68
C CYS A 133 -24.50 -7.31 19.14
N GLY A 134 -24.83 -7.86 20.32
CA GLY A 134 -24.77 -9.26 20.77
C GLY A 134 -23.67 -10.27 20.36
N CYS A 135 -22.75 -9.97 19.44
CA CYS A 135 -21.77 -10.89 18.88
C CYS A 135 -20.37 -10.40 19.26
N SER A 136 -19.82 -11.02 20.29
CA SER A 136 -18.45 -10.77 20.73
C SER A 136 -17.46 -11.36 19.75
N SER A 137 -16.78 -10.56 18.90
CA SER A 137 -15.32 -10.73 18.63
C SER A 137 -14.67 -9.89 17.52
N LEU A 138 -15.32 -8.95 16.81
CA LEU A 138 -14.61 -8.16 15.78
C LEU A 138 -14.13 -6.80 16.29
N SER A 139 -12.81 -6.67 16.41
CA SER A 139 -12.08 -5.42 16.64
C SER A 139 -10.70 -5.70 16.07
N HIS A 140 -10.08 -4.90 15.20
CA HIS A 140 -9.35 -3.64 15.50
C HIS A 140 -9.02 -2.90 14.19
N ILE A 141 -8.92 -1.55 14.18
CA ILE A 141 -8.43 -0.80 13.01
C ILE A 141 -7.30 0.18 13.36
N ARG A 142 -6.24 0.14 12.52
CA ARG A 142 -5.41 1.25 11.98
C ARG A 142 -3.89 1.01 12.08
N VAL A 143 -3.23 1.00 10.94
CA VAL A 143 -1.76 0.83 10.82
C VAL A 143 -1.20 1.98 10.00
N ARG A 144 -0.32 2.79 10.60
CA ARG A 144 0.39 3.86 9.89
C ARG A 144 1.80 3.36 9.54
N HIS A 145 1.99 2.91 8.30
CA HIS A 145 3.33 2.59 7.84
C HIS A 145 4.16 3.87 7.74
N ILE A 146 5.25 3.96 8.49
CA ILE A 146 6.27 4.99 8.30
C ILE A 146 7.52 4.25 7.87
N SER A 147 7.96 4.58 6.66
CA SER A 147 9.07 4.02 5.89
C SER A 147 8.90 2.60 5.41
#